data_AF-A0A9J6H2U7-F1
#
_entry.id   AF-A0A9J6H2U7-F1
#
_cell.length_a   1.000
_cell.length_b   1.000
_cell.length_c   1.000
_cell.angle_alpha   90.00
_cell.angle_beta   90.00
_cell.angle_gamma   90.00
#
_symmetry.space_group_name_H-M   'P 1'
#
loop_
_entity.id
_entity.type
_entity.pdbx_description
1 polymer ?
#
loop_
_entity_poly.entity_id
_entity_poly.type
_entity_poly.pdbx_seq_one_letter_code
_entity_poly.pdbx_strand_id
1 'polypeptide(L)'
;MAPSSRASTTSPVRIFSRVCTSKLSKNAKQVIANVYARSRMRFPAKSVQEVLSFVSEDTGVSPRTVTKLKAECLRGNLVSPKRRPRDVTISSTRTVKHDNFTVHAIRLKVQSMYAKREIPTLGQCAKGCQRRPRLAELHENHLVEVNEGHGLHL
;
A
#
# COMPACT_ATOMS: atom_id res chain seq x y z
N MET A 1 -51.17 -32.43 -23.61
CA MET A 1 -50.44 -31.14 -23.57
C MET A 1 -49.44 -31.19 -22.43
N ALA A 2 -48.14 -31.13 -22.72
CA ALA A 2 -47.07 -31.06 -21.73
C ALA A 2 -46.08 -29.95 -22.19
N PRO A 3 -45.65 -29.03 -21.31
CA PRO A 3 -44.79 -27.93 -21.73
C PRO A 3 -43.33 -28.38 -21.85
N SER A 4 -42.76 -28.10 -23.02
CA SER A 4 -41.35 -28.26 -23.37
C SER A 4 -40.48 -27.34 -22.50
N SER A 5 -39.60 -27.92 -21.70
CA SER A 5 -38.61 -27.21 -20.89
C SER A 5 -37.52 -26.62 -21.80
N ARG A 6 -37.54 -25.30 -21.99
CA ARG A 6 -36.45 -24.57 -22.64
C ARG A 6 -35.21 -24.60 -21.75
N ALA A 7 -34.21 -25.37 -22.14
CA ALA A 7 -32.87 -25.30 -21.57
C ALA A 7 -32.30 -23.89 -21.78
N SER A 8 -31.98 -23.21 -20.68
CA SER A 8 -31.33 -21.90 -20.69
C SER A 8 -29.87 -22.08 -21.08
N THR A 9 -29.51 -21.66 -22.29
CA THR A 9 -28.12 -21.58 -22.74
C THR A 9 -27.42 -20.45 -21.98
N THR A 10 -26.88 -20.77 -20.81
CA THR A 10 -26.04 -19.85 -20.04
C THR A 10 -24.73 -19.67 -20.81
N SER A 11 -24.61 -18.53 -21.51
CA SER A 11 -23.38 -18.13 -22.19
C SER A 11 -22.20 -18.15 -21.22
N PRO A 12 -21.02 -18.67 -21.61
CA PRO A 12 -19.87 -18.75 -20.72
C PRO A 12 -19.48 -17.34 -20.24
N VAL A 13 -19.45 -17.19 -18.92
CA VAL A 13 -18.98 -15.98 -18.24
C VAL A 13 -17.58 -15.68 -18.77
N ARG A 14 -17.43 -14.58 -19.51
CA ARG A 14 -16.13 -14.14 -20.04
C ARG A 14 -15.16 -13.90 -18.87
N ILE A 15 -14.25 -14.85 -18.64
CA ILE A 15 -13.07 -14.72 -17.75
C ILE A 15 -12.00 -13.87 -18.45
N PHE A 16 -12.39 -12.73 -19.01
CA PHE A 16 -11.44 -11.68 -19.31
C PHE A 16 -11.65 -10.64 -18.23
N SER A 17 -10.87 -10.74 -17.16
CA SER A 17 -10.65 -9.58 -16.30
C SER A 17 -10.20 -8.47 -17.24
N ARG A 18 -11.04 -7.45 -17.46
CA ARG A 18 -10.68 -6.29 -18.27
C ARG A 18 -9.34 -5.83 -17.73
N VAL A 19 -8.28 -5.94 -18.54
CA VAL A 19 -6.95 -5.45 -18.19
C VAL A 19 -7.17 -4.03 -17.69
N CYS A 20 -7.02 -3.85 -16.38
CA CYS A 20 -7.31 -2.60 -15.73
C CYS A 20 -6.34 -1.61 -16.36
N THR A 21 -6.86 -0.72 -17.22
CA THR A 21 -6.05 0.22 -17.99
C THR A 21 -5.31 1.10 -16.99
N SER A 22 -4.06 0.72 -16.70
CA SER A 22 -3.20 1.45 -15.79
C SER A 22 -3.09 2.86 -16.33
N LYS A 23 -3.68 3.82 -15.61
CA LYS A 23 -3.74 5.21 -16.06
C LYS A 23 -2.29 5.69 -16.31
N LEU A 24 -2.03 6.26 -17.48
CA LEU A 24 -0.69 6.69 -17.88
C LEU A 24 -0.11 7.70 -16.87
N SER A 25 1.13 7.45 -16.43
CA SER A 25 1.87 8.37 -15.56
C SER A 25 2.21 9.67 -16.31
N LYS A 26 2.40 10.79 -15.60
CA LYS A 26 2.80 12.07 -16.23
C LYS A 26 4.05 11.93 -17.10
N ASN A 27 5.05 11.17 -16.65
CA ASN A 27 6.27 10.95 -17.42
C ASN A 27 5.99 10.18 -18.71
N ALA A 28 5.18 9.11 -18.66
CA ALA A 28 4.79 8.37 -19.86
C ALA A 28 4.03 9.27 -20.86
N LYS A 29 3.12 10.11 -20.36
CA LYS A 29 2.40 11.09 -21.19
C LYS A 29 3.36 12.07 -21.89
N GLN A 30 4.36 12.57 -21.17
CA GLN A 30 5.37 13.48 -21.72
C GLN A 30 6.23 12.80 -22.79
N VAL A 31 6.66 11.55 -22.56
CA VAL A 31 7.41 10.77 -23.54
C VAL A 31 6.62 10.60 -24.83
N ILE A 32 5.34 10.22 -24.74
CA ILE A 32 4.48 10.06 -25.91
C ILE A 32 4.32 11.39 -26.67
N ALA A 33 4.12 12.50 -25.96
CA ALA A 33 4.03 13.84 -26.57
C ALA A 33 5.33 14.23 -27.28
N ASN A 34 6.49 13.92 -26.68
CA ASN A 34 7.79 14.19 -27.28
C ASN A 34 8.03 13.34 -28.54
N VAL A 35 7.63 12.06 -28.53
CA VAL A 35 7.71 11.18 -29.71
C VAL A 35 6.85 11.73 -30.85
N TYR A 36 5.64 12.20 -30.56
CA TYR A 36 4.80 12.87 -31.56
C TYR A 36 5.46 14.13 -32.13
N ALA A 37 6.02 15.00 -31.28
CA ALA A 37 6.70 16.22 -31.72
C ALA A 37 7.91 15.90 -32.63
N ARG A 38 8.74 14.93 -32.24
CA ARG A 38 9.87 14.46 -33.05
C ARG A 38 9.41 13.87 -34.38
N SER A 39 8.33 13.09 -34.38
CA SER A 39 7.77 12.50 -35.61
C SER A 39 7.24 13.56 -36.57
N ARG A 40 6.63 14.64 -36.06
CA ARG A 40 6.21 15.79 -36.88
C ARG A 40 7.38 16.56 -37.48
N MET A 41 8.48 16.73 -36.74
CA MET A 41 9.70 17.35 -37.26
C MET A 41 10.38 16.48 -38.32
N ARG A 42 10.37 15.16 -38.14
CA ARG A 42 10.98 14.20 -39.07
C ARG A 42 10.19 14.05 -40.38
N PHE A 43 8.86 14.18 -40.31
CA PHE A 43 7.97 14.01 -41.47
C PHE A 43 6.98 15.17 -41.60
N PRO A 44 7.43 16.37 -42.05
CA PRO A 44 6.56 17.54 -42.13
C PRO A 44 5.47 17.41 -43.21
N ALA A 45 5.77 16.73 -44.32
CA ALA A 45 4.87 16.55 -45.46
C ALA A 45 3.75 15.51 -45.24
N LYS A 46 3.88 14.64 -44.22
CA LYS A 46 2.88 13.59 -43.94
C LYS A 46 1.63 14.16 -43.29
N SER A 47 0.50 13.51 -43.54
CA SER A 47 -0.76 13.86 -42.91
C SER A 47 -0.70 13.65 -41.40
N VAL A 48 -1.51 14.40 -40.64
CA VAL A 48 -1.57 14.24 -39.17
C VAL A 48 -2.00 12.82 -38.79
N GLN A 49 -2.87 12.20 -39.60
CA GLN A 49 -3.40 10.86 -39.36
C GLN A 49 -2.33 9.78 -39.53
N GLU A 50 -1.47 9.89 -40.54
CA GLU A 50 -0.30 9.01 -40.72
C GLU A 50 0.74 9.17 -39.61
N VAL A 51 0.96 10.39 -39.14
CA VAL A 51 1.89 10.60 -38.02
C VAL A 51 1.31 10.01 -36.73
N LEU A 52 0.00 10.07 -36.53
CA LEU A 52 -0.65 9.44 -35.39
C LEU A 52 -0.61 7.91 -35.46
N SER A 53 -0.75 7.30 -36.63
CA SER A 53 -0.60 5.85 -36.78
C SER A 53 0.84 5.42 -36.49
N PHE A 54 1.83 6.13 -37.04
CA PHE A 54 3.24 5.86 -36.78
C PHE A 54 3.59 5.95 -35.27
N VAL A 55 3.15 7.03 -34.60
CA VAL A 55 3.36 7.18 -33.16
C VAL A 55 2.61 6.12 -32.36
N SER A 56 1.45 5.66 -32.85
CA SER A 56 0.69 4.60 -32.20
C SER A 56 1.41 3.26 -32.26
N GLU A 57 2.02 2.94 -33.40
CA GLU A 57 2.86 1.76 -33.59
C GLU A 57 4.10 1.82 -32.69
N ASP A 58 4.81 2.95 -32.67
CA ASP A 58 6.03 3.13 -31.87
C ASP A 58 5.77 3.05 -30.35
N THR A 59 4.66 3.62 -29.87
CA THR A 59 4.40 3.75 -28.43
C THR A 59 3.46 2.67 -27.89
N GLY A 60 2.82 1.89 -28.75
CA GLY A 60 1.77 0.94 -28.38
C GLY A 60 0.50 1.60 -27.81
N VAL A 61 0.34 2.92 -28.00
CA VAL A 61 -0.78 3.70 -27.46
C VAL A 61 -1.74 4.04 -28.58
N SER A 62 -3.04 3.83 -28.35
CA SER A 62 -4.06 4.09 -29.39
C SER A 62 -4.00 5.53 -29.93
N PRO A 63 -4.28 5.77 -31.23
CA PRO A 63 -4.19 7.11 -31.83
C PRO A 63 -5.07 8.13 -31.11
N ARG A 64 -6.26 7.70 -30.66
CA ARG A 64 -7.20 8.54 -29.89
C ARG A 64 -6.59 9.07 -28.59
N THR A 65 -5.78 8.25 -27.91
CA THR A 65 -5.08 8.65 -26.69
C THR A 65 -3.94 9.62 -27.02
N VAL A 66 -3.18 9.39 -28.08
CA VAL A 66 -2.13 10.33 -28.53
C VAL A 66 -2.72 11.72 -28.84
N THR A 67 -3.87 11.78 -29.53
CA THR A 67 -4.57 13.03 -29.80
C THR A 67 -5.01 13.74 -28.51
N LYS A 68 -5.53 13.00 -27.52
CA LYS A 68 -5.87 13.57 -26.20
C LYS A 68 -4.64 14.10 -25.49
N LEU A 69 -3.53 13.36 -25.49
CA LEU A 69 -2.28 13.78 -24.84
C LEU A 69 -1.67 15.01 -25.51
N LYS A 70 -1.74 15.12 -26.84
CA LYS A 70 -1.38 16.33 -27.57
C LYS A 70 -2.18 17.53 -27.08
N ALA A 71 -3.51 17.39 -26.97
CA ALA A 71 -4.37 18.46 -26.48
C ALA A 71 -4.10 18.81 -25.00
N GLU A 72 -3.84 17.82 -24.14
CA GLU A 72 -3.43 18.04 -22.75
C GLU A 72 -2.08 18.77 -22.66
N CYS A 73 -1.13 18.43 -23.52
CA CYS A 73 0.20 19.06 -23.58
C CYS A 73 0.13 20.51 -24.05
N LEU A 74 -0.68 20.81 -25.07
CA LEU A 74 -0.90 22.20 -25.55
C LEU A 74 -1.56 23.09 -24.49
N ARG A 75 -2.38 22.50 -23.61
CA ARG A 75 -2.99 23.19 -22.47
C ARG A 75 -2.03 23.37 -21.27
N GLY A 76 -0.79 22.88 -21.37
CA GLY A 76 0.23 22.95 -20.32
C GLY A 76 0.00 22.03 -19.11
N ASN A 77 -1.08 21.24 -19.11
CA ASN A 77 -1.56 20.52 -17.93
C ASN A 77 -1.51 19.00 -18.14
N LEU A 78 -0.31 18.43 -18.18
CA LEU A 78 -0.13 16.99 -18.07
C LEU A 78 -0.29 16.54 -16.62
N VAL A 79 -1.53 16.28 -16.24
CA VAL A 79 -1.88 15.87 -14.87
C VAL A 79 -1.72 14.36 -14.75
N SER A 80 -0.91 13.93 -13.77
CA SER A 80 -0.91 12.54 -13.33
C SER A 80 -2.30 12.18 -12.81
N PRO A 81 -2.79 10.96 -13.06
CA PRO A 81 -4.04 10.53 -12.46
C PRO A 81 -3.97 10.71 -10.95
N LYS A 82 -4.82 11.60 -10.39
CA LYS A 82 -4.90 11.76 -8.94
C LYS A 82 -5.24 10.39 -8.37
N ARG A 83 -4.30 9.79 -7.64
CA ARG A 83 -4.63 8.70 -6.72
C ARG A 83 -5.64 9.31 -5.78
N ARG A 84 -6.91 8.90 -5.86
CA ARG A 84 -7.84 9.18 -4.77
C ARG A 84 -7.17 8.59 -3.54
N PRO A 85 -6.89 9.36 -2.48
CA PRO A 85 -6.54 8.73 -1.22
C PRO A 85 -7.63 7.69 -0.96
N ARG A 86 -7.23 6.45 -0.67
CA ARG A 86 -8.20 5.51 -0.11
C ARG A 86 -8.71 6.20 1.13
N ASP A 87 -9.96 6.63 1.09
CA ASP A 87 -10.69 7.15 2.24
C ASP A 87 -11.06 5.97 3.15
N VAL A 88 -10.02 5.22 3.50
CA VAL A 88 -10.07 4.18 4.50
C VAL A 88 -9.14 4.71 5.57
N THR A 89 -9.62 5.71 6.29
CA THR A 89 -9.33 5.80 7.72
C THR A 89 -9.76 4.45 8.28
N ILE A 90 -8.84 3.49 8.28
CA ILE A 90 -8.95 2.33 9.17
C ILE A 90 -8.93 2.99 10.54
N SER A 91 -10.12 3.25 11.09
CA SER A 91 -10.28 3.74 12.44
C SER A 91 -9.65 2.68 13.31
N SER A 92 -8.38 2.90 13.67
CA SER A 92 -7.74 2.11 14.68
C SER A 92 -8.57 2.33 15.92
N THR A 93 -9.35 1.33 16.31
CA THR A 93 -10.16 1.34 17.54
C THR A 93 -9.29 1.47 18.79
N ARG A 94 -7.95 1.39 18.67
CA ARG A 94 -7.01 1.79 19.73
C ARG A 94 -6.99 3.31 19.83
N THR A 95 -7.76 3.83 20.78
CA THR A 95 -7.70 5.21 21.28
C THR A 95 -6.36 5.51 21.97
N VAL A 96 -5.66 4.49 22.48
CA VAL A 96 -4.39 4.64 23.20
C VAL A 96 -3.34 3.67 22.65
N LYS A 97 -2.17 4.22 22.29
CA LYS A 97 -0.96 3.42 22.07
C LYS A 97 -0.32 3.13 23.42
N HIS A 98 -0.12 1.85 23.72
CA HIS A 98 0.62 1.42 24.91
C HIS A 98 2.02 1.03 24.50
N ASP A 99 3.01 1.30 25.36
CA ASP A 99 4.39 0.89 25.15
C ASP A 99 4.50 -0.64 24.99
N ASN A 100 5.52 -1.07 24.23
CA ASN A 100 5.76 -2.48 23.95
C ASN A 100 5.90 -3.31 25.23
N PHE A 101 6.47 -2.72 26.29
CA PHE A 101 6.58 -3.35 27.61
C PHE A 101 5.21 -3.69 28.20
N THR A 102 4.28 -2.73 28.21
CA THR A 102 2.93 -2.90 28.72
C THR A 102 2.14 -3.93 27.91
N VAL A 103 2.29 -3.91 26.59
CA VAL A 103 1.68 -4.91 25.70
C VAL A 103 2.21 -6.32 26.00
N HIS A 104 3.51 -6.45 26.23
CA HIS A 104 4.15 -7.72 26.56
C HIS A 104 3.70 -8.26 27.92
N ALA A 105 3.62 -7.39 28.94
CA ALA A 105 3.14 -7.75 30.27
C ALA A 105 1.69 -8.27 30.24
N ILE A 106 0.80 -7.59 29.49
CA ILE A 106 -0.58 -8.04 29.29
C ILE A 106 -0.60 -9.41 28.60
N ARG A 107 0.21 -9.61 27.56
CA ARG A 107 0.29 -10.88 26.83
C ARG A 107 0.71 -12.04 27.76
N LEU A 108 1.77 -11.85 28.56
CA LEU A 108 2.23 -12.87 29.52
C LEU A 108 1.16 -13.19 30.56
N LYS A 109 0.44 -12.16 31.04
CA LYS A 109 -0.64 -12.37 32.01
C LYS A 109 -1.78 -13.20 31.42
N VAL A 110 -2.23 -12.86 30.21
CA VAL A 110 -3.26 -13.62 29.50
C VAL A 110 -2.83 -15.07 29.28
N GLN A 111 -1.58 -15.30 28.85
CA GLN A 111 -1.03 -16.65 28.71
C GLN A 111 -1.03 -17.42 30.03
N SER A 112 -0.67 -16.79 31.15
CA SER A 112 -0.68 -17.45 32.47
C SER A 112 -2.09 -17.85 32.92
N MET A 113 -3.13 -17.12 32.50
CA MET A 113 -4.52 -17.43 32.82
C MET A 113 -5.03 -18.61 31.99
N TYR A 114 -4.71 -18.63 30.70
CA TYR A 114 -4.99 -19.80 29.86
C TYR A 114 -4.28 -21.07 30.35
N ALA A 115 -3.03 -20.95 30.82
CA ALA A 115 -2.31 -22.08 31.43
C ALA A 115 -3.01 -22.63 32.68
N LYS A 116 -3.71 -21.77 33.43
CA LYS A 116 -4.53 -22.12 34.59
C LYS A 116 -5.97 -22.50 34.25
N ARG A 117 -6.34 -22.54 32.98
CA ARG A 117 -7.71 -22.76 32.49
C ARG A 117 -8.73 -21.73 32.99
N GLU A 118 -8.26 -20.52 33.30
CA GLU A 118 -9.10 -19.38 33.70
C GLU A 118 -9.41 -18.51 32.46
N ILE A 119 -10.68 -18.11 32.29
CA ILE A 119 -11.08 -17.22 31.20
C ILE A 119 -10.57 -15.80 31.51
N PRO A 120 -9.69 -15.20 30.68
CA PRO A 120 -9.15 -13.88 30.94
C PRO A 120 -10.23 -12.80 30.79
N THR A 121 -10.57 -12.14 31.89
CA THR A 121 -11.43 -10.95 31.88
C THR A 121 -10.58 -9.67 31.91
N LEU A 122 -11.12 -8.58 31.33
CA LEU A 122 -10.41 -7.29 31.27
C LEU A 122 -10.04 -6.76 32.66
N GLY A 123 -10.91 -6.94 33.65
CA GLY A 123 -10.65 -6.51 35.03
C GLY A 123 -9.50 -7.27 35.70
N GLN A 124 -9.35 -8.57 35.44
CA GLN A 124 -8.24 -9.38 35.96
C GLN A 124 -6.91 -9.05 35.28
N CYS A 125 -6.95 -8.74 33.98
CA CYS A 125 -5.77 -8.31 33.23
C CYS A 125 -5.27 -6.94 33.71
N ALA A 126 -6.18 -5.97 33.93
CA ALA A 126 -5.85 -4.63 34.40
C ALA A 126 -5.28 -4.64 35.84
N LYS A 127 -5.93 -5.35 36.77
CA LYS A 127 -5.47 -5.46 38.17
C LYS A 127 -4.15 -6.21 38.31
N GLY A 128 -3.90 -7.21 37.46
CA GLY A 128 -2.67 -7.98 37.46
C GLY A 128 -1.46 -7.21 36.92
N CYS A 129 -1.66 -6.30 35.96
CA CYS A 129 -0.59 -5.52 35.35
C CYS A 129 -0.16 -4.30 36.19
N GLN A 130 -1.06 -3.72 36.98
CA GLN A 130 -0.74 -2.59 37.88
C GLN A 130 0.06 -2.99 39.12
N ARG A 131 0.08 -4.29 39.49
CA ARG A 131 0.75 -4.80 40.70
C ARG A 131 2.24 -5.11 40.54
N ARG A 132 2.87 -4.76 39.41
CA ARG A 132 4.32 -4.88 39.24
C ARG A 132 4.97 -3.55 38.82
N PRO A 133 5.09 -2.57 39.74
CA PRO A 133 6.21 -1.66 39.65
C PRO A 133 7.47 -2.42 40.17
N ARG A 134 8.61 -2.26 39.50
CA ARG A 134 9.96 -2.81 39.81
C ARG A 134 10.40 -4.03 38.99
N LEU A 135 10.93 -3.73 37.82
CA LEU A 135 12.13 -4.40 37.29
C LEU A 135 13.17 -3.36 36.80
N ALA A 136 13.02 -2.10 37.19
CA ALA A 136 14.01 -1.05 36.94
C ALA A 136 15.15 -1.02 37.97
N GLU A 137 15.02 -1.72 39.10
CA GLU A 137 16.03 -1.74 40.18
C GLU A 137 17.08 -2.86 40.06
N LEU A 138 17.00 -3.72 39.03
CA LEU A 138 17.99 -4.81 38.84
C LEU A 138 19.12 -4.46 37.88
N HIS A 139 19.09 -3.30 37.21
CA HIS A 139 20.20 -2.85 36.36
C HIS A 139 21.23 -1.98 37.10
N GLU A 140 20.94 -1.47 38.30
CA GLU A 140 21.90 -0.68 39.07
C GLU A 140 22.79 -1.53 40.01
N ASN A 141 22.35 -2.72 40.42
CA ASN A 141 23.14 -3.55 41.34
C ASN A 141 24.20 -4.44 40.68
N HIS A 142 24.24 -4.52 39.34
CA HIS A 142 25.28 -5.30 38.65
C HIS A 142 26.50 -4.46 38.22
N LEU A 143 26.45 -3.14 38.41
CA LEU A 143 27.53 -2.19 38.06
C LEU A 143 28.44 -1.80 39.23
N VAL A 144 28.15 -2.26 40.46
CA VAL A 144 28.94 -1.91 41.65
C VAL A 144 29.97 -2.99 42.04
N GLU A 145 29.79 -4.26 41.65
CA GLU A 145 30.75 -5.33 42.04
C GLU A 145 31.91 -5.57 41.05
N VAL A 146 32.03 -4.81 39.96
CA VAL A 146 33.13 -4.99 38.97
C VAL A 146 34.28 -3.99 39.15
N ASN A 147 34.20 -3.06 40.12
CA ASN A 147 35.16 -1.96 40.27
C ASN A 147 35.98 -1.92 41.58
N GLU A 148 36.04 -2.99 42.37
CA GLU A 148 36.95 -3.07 43.54
C GLU A 148 38.00 -4.18 43.41
N GLY A 149 38.56 -4.35 42.22
CA GLY A 149 39.62 -5.33 42.01
C GLY A 149 40.56 -4.92 40.90
N HIS A 150 41.35 -3.86 41.10
CA HIS A 150 42.74 -3.75 40.63
C HIS A 150 43.37 -2.43 41.09
N GLY A 151 44.34 -2.52 42.00
CA GLY A 151 45.17 -1.40 42.46
C GLY A 151 46.24 -1.85 43.43
N LEU A 152 47.16 -2.72 42.98
CA LEU A 152 48.41 -3.04 43.67
C LEU A 152 49.46 -1.93 43.42
N HIS A 153 50.31 -1.71 44.43
CA HIS A 153 51.62 -1.05 44.43
C HIS A 153 51.70 0.49 44.34
N LEU A 154 52.02 1.15 45.47
CA LEU A 154 53.39 1.45 45.89
C LEU A 154 53.47 1.59 47.42
#